data_AF-A0A2W4ZTP6-F1
#
_entry.id   AF-A0A2W4ZTP6-F1
#
_cell.length_a   1.000
_cell.length_b   1.000
_cell.length_c   1.000
_cell.angle_alpha   90.00
_cell.angle_beta   90.00
_cell.angle_gamma   90.00
#
_symmetry.space_group_name_H-M   'P 1'
#
loop_
_entity.id
_entity.type
_entity.pdbx_description
1 polymer ?
#
loop_
_entity_poly.entity_id
_entity_poly.type
_entity_poly.pdbx_seq_one_letter_code
_entity_poly.pdbx_strand_id
1 'polypeptide(L)' 'PQIFINGKHVGGCDDLHALDRAGKLDPLLAEEA' A
#
# COMPACT_ATOMS: atom_id res chain seq x y z
N PRO A 1 -10.97 -7.08 0.01
CA PRO A 1 -11.20 -5.73 0.61
C PRO A 1 -10.64 -4.67 -0.34
N GLN A 2 -11.08 -3.41 -0.24
CA GLN A 2 -10.45 -2.29 -0.94
C GLN A 2 -9.54 -1.56 0.05
N ILE A 3 -8.24 -1.50 -0.25
CA ILE A 3 -7.22 -0.91 0.60
C ILE A 3 -6.80 0.43 0.01
N PHE A 4 -6.78 1.45 0.86
CA PHE A 4 -6.35 2.79 0.51
C PHE A 4 -5.19 3.20 1.43
N ILE A 5 -4.16 3.82 0.86
CA ILE A 5 -3.06 4.45 1.60
C ILE A 5 -3.02 5.91 1.16
N ASN A 6 -3.05 6.85 2.09
CA ASN A 6 -3.07 8.31 1.81
C ASN A 6 -4.15 8.71 0.80
N GLY A 7 -5.35 8.13 0.93
CA GLY A 7 -6.49 8.38 0.02
C GLY A 7 -6.37 7.73 -1.37
N LYS A 8 -5.24 7.13 -1.72
CA LYS A 8 -5.02 6.43 -2.98
C LYS A 8 -5.44 4.97 -2.87
N HIS A 9 -6.22 4.48 -3.85
CA HIS A 9 -6.53 3.05 -3.94
C HIS A 9 -5.28 2.25 -4.31
N VAL A 10 -4.94 1.26 -3.49
CA VAL A 10 -3.74 0.42 -3.63
C VAL A 10 -4.09 -0.99 -4.09
N GLY A 11 -5.31 -1.46 -3.83
CA GLY A 11 -5.81 -2.77 -4.25
C GLY A 11 -6.38 -3.59 -3.10
N GLY A 12 -6.25 -4.91 -3.18
CA GLY A 12 -6.68 -5.85 -2.15
C GLY A 12 -5.57 -6.26 -1.17
N CYS A 13 -5.86 -7.30 -0.38
CA CYS A 13 -4.89 -7.86 0.58
C CYS A 13 -3.65 -8.43 -0.12
N ASP A 14 -3.85 -9.14 -1.25
CA ASP A 14 -2.76 -9.73 -2.01
C ASP A 14 -1.83 -8.66 -2.62
N ASP A 15 -2.40 -7.55 -3.08
CA ASP A 15 -1.64 -6.40 -3.60
C ASP A 15 -0.81 -5.73 -2.49
N LEU A 16 -1.41 -5.54 -1.30
CA LEU A 16 -0.70 -4.99 -0.14
C LEU A 16 0.49 -5.89 0.23
N HIS A 17 0.29 -7.20 0.32
CA HIS A 17 1.38 -8.14 0.60
C HIS A 17 2.41 -8.22 -0.54
N ALA A 18 2.00 -8.01 -1.79
CA ALA A 18 2.94 -7.94 -2.90
C ALA A 18 3.83 -6.70 -2.82
N LEU A 19 3.28 -5.56 -2.40
CA LEU A 19 4.03 -4.32 -2.19
C LEU A 19 5.02 -4.44 -1.03
N ASP A 20 4.62 -5.07 0.06
CA ASP A 20 5.48 -5.37 1.21
C ASP A 20 6.67 -6.24 0.78
N ARG A 21 6.41 -7.38 0.13
CA ARG A 21 7.47 -8.27 -0.40
C ARG A 21 8.37 -7.58 -1.42
N ALA A 22 7.86 -6.59 -2.15
CA ALA A 22 8.63 -5.82 -3.12
C ALA A 22 9.40 -4.65 -2.48
N GLY A 23 9.29 -4.42 -1.16
CA GLY A 23 9.90 -3.28 -0.47
C GLY A 23 9.33 -1.92 -0.89
N LYS A 24 8.11 -1.91 -1.45
CA LYS A 24 7.42 -0.70 -1.96
C LYS A 24 6.36 -0.18 -1.00
N LEU A 25 6.05 -0.92 0.05
CA LEU A 25 5.03 -0.52 1.01
C LEU A 25 5.53 0.59 1.94
N ASP A 26 6.75 0.46 2.49
CA ASP A 26 7.29 1.44 3.44
C ASP A 26 7.31 2.89 2.91
N PRO A 27 7.74 3.17 1.66
CA PRO A 27 7.70 4.52 1.12
C PRO A 27 6.28 5.09 1.00
N LEU A 28 5.28 4.24 0.71
CA LEU A 28 3.88 4.66 0.61
C LEU A 28 3.30 5.00 1.98
N LEU A 29 3.73 4.30 3.03
CA LEU A 29 3.30 4.56 4.41
C LEU A 29 4.00 5.77 5.03
N ALA A 30 5.21 6.10 4.57
CA ALA A 30 5.99 7.24 5.05
C ALA A 30 5.58 8.58 4.44
N GLU A 31 4.80 8.58 3.37
CA GLU A 31 4.24 9.79 2.77
C GLU A 31 3.19 10.39 3.72
N GLU A 32 3.34 11.66 4.10
CA GLU A 32 2.32 12.38 4.86
C GLU A 32 1.07 12.63 3.98
N ALA A 33 -0.10 12.41 4.57
CA ALA A 33 -1.40 12.47 3.88
C ALA A 33 -1.88 13.90 3.57
#